data_AF-A0A6L3SZ78-F1
#
_entry.id   AF-A0A6L3SZ78-F1
#
_cell.length_a   1.000
_cell.length_b   1.000
_cell.length_c   1.000
_cell.angle_alpha   90.00
_cell.angle_beta   90.00
_cell.angle_gamma   90.00
#
_symmetry.space_group_name_H-M   'P 1'
#
loop_
_entity.id
_entity.type
_entity.pdbx_description
1 polymer ?
#
loop_
_entity_poly.entity_id
_entity_poly.type
_entity_poly.pdbx_seq_one_letter_code
_entity_poly.pdbx_strand_id
1 'polypeptide(L)'
;MIRKPLEGRREEARADVPAFAEKPNALAVIEQQRGHTRVRDPAYTAESVNDGQEMVGGQHGAEGAGNLPHQSRGTSRSLCKNDAGIFPRMATDLRERIQERLKDLSKSMRAASLDGGLGPDAIRDLMRRPNDSPTMETIEKLARGLNTTAAWLAFEAGPKTLRPGGSGLINANRQFTLARVDSAVRAGAFLAAPSFDDDLGEVISAPRDPEYPFARQIAYRVEGDSMNEAKPRPIREGDFIICAAWEDLGIEPRDGQLVVVQQTINDGQLRERSVKAIRLMPDQAEFVPMSSNPRHEPIVVPRNLEPNDGRKVEILALVRYVFDNQLIR
;
A
#
# COMPACT_ATOMS: atom_id res chain seq x y z
N MET A 1 53.64 -11.63 -76.13
CA MET A 1 53.41 -11.46 -74.67
C MET A 1 51.89 -11.52 -74.44
N ILE A 2 51.20 -12.65 -74.47
CA ILE A 2 51.03 -13.70 -73.44
C ILE A 2 51.04 -13.17 -71.99
N ARG A 3 49.87 -13.11 -71.36
CA ARG A 3 49.61 -13.72 -70.03
C ARG A 3 48.12 -14.03 -69.87
N LYS A 4 47.90 -15.28 -69.44
CA LYS A 4 46.65 -16.03 -69.26
C LYS A 4 45.92 -15.63 -67.96
N PRO A 5 44.65 -16.04 -67.79
CA PRO A 5 43.88 -15.83 -66.56
C PRO A 5 44.24 -16.88 -65.49
N LEU A 6 44.06 -16.51 -64.21
CA LEU A 6 44.22 -17.39 -63.05
C LEU A 6 42.84 -17.85 -62.56
N GLU A 7 42.56 -19.13 -62.76
CA GLU A 7 41.55 -19.89 -62.04
C GLU A 7 42.06 -20.17 -60.62
N GLY A 8 41.24 -19.87 -59.62
CA GLY A 8 41.44 -20.27 -58.22
C GLY A 8 40.37 -21.27 -57.81
N ARG A 9 40.73 -22.56 -57.82
CA ARG A 9 40.06 -23.62 -57.07
C ARG A 9 40.18 -23.34 -55.57
N ARG A 10 39.09 -23.53 -54.82
CA ARG A 10 39.05 -24.05 -53.43
C ARG A 10 37.60 -24.45 -53.14
N GLU A 11 37.28 -25.74 -53.16
CA GLU A 11 37.49 -26.74 -52.10
C GLU A 11 36.19 -26.91 -51.31
N GLU A 12 35.53 -28.03 -51.62
CA GLU A 12 34.27 -28.50 -51.05
C GLU A 12 34.48 -28.91 -49.58
N ALA A 13 33.87 -28.17 -48.65
CA ALA A 13 33.74 -28.62 -47.27
C ALA A 13 32.38 -29.34 -47.12
N ARG A 14 32.42 -30.67 -47.25
CA ARG A 14 31.40 -31.57 -46.69
C ARG A 14 31.46 -31.48 -45.16
N ALA A 15 30.39 -30.99 -44.54
CA ALA A 15 30.17 -31.14 -43.11
C ALA A 15 29.08 -32.20 -42.90
N ASP A 16 29.48 -33.32 -42.33
CA ASP A 16 28.63 -34.39 -41.81
C ASP A 16 27.71 -33.84 -40.73
N VAL A 17 26.40 -33.94 -40.94
CA VAL A 17 25.37 -33.67 -39.93
C VAL A 17 24.89 -35.02 -39.38
N PRO A 18 25.16 -35.37 -38.12
CA PRO A 18 24.61 -36.58 -37.53
C PRO A 18 23.12 -36.40 -37.20
N ALA A 19 22.34 -37.38 -37.65
CA ALA A 19 20.91 -37.54 -37.42
C ALA A 19 20.57 -37.58 -35.92
N PHE A 20 19.72 -36.66 -35.47
CA PHE A 20 19.08 -36.75 -34.15
C PHE A 20 17.97 -37.80 -34.22
N ALA A 21 18.23 -38.93 -33.56
CA ALA A 21 17.27 -39.98 -33.32
C ALA A 21 16.17 -39.51 -32.37
N GLU A 22 14.93 -39.58 -32.85
CA GLU A 22 13.71 -39.56 -32.05
C GLU A 22 13.77 -40.65 -30.98
N LYS A 23 13.47 -40.28 -29.72
CA LYS A 23 13.10 -41.24 -28.68
C LYS A 23 11.66 -40.98 -28.22
N PRO A 24 10.86 -42.04 -28.05
CA PRO A 24 9.43 -41.94 -27.87
C PRO A 24 9.00 -41.60 -26.44
N ASN A 25 7.83 -40.95 -26.39
CA ASN A 25 6.98 -40.71 -25.22
C ASN A 25 6.83 -41.95 -24.32
N ALA A 26 7.13 -41.78 -23.03
CA ALA A 26 6.64 -42.65 -21.98
C ALA A 26 5.64 -41.85 -21.12
N LEU A 27 4.36 -42.05 -21.43
CA LEU A 27 3.22 -41.68 -20.59
C LEU A 27 3.29 -42.51 -19.30
N ALA A 28 3.55 -41.87 -18.16
CA ALA A 28 3.36 -42.48 -16.86
C ALA A 28 1.90 -42.24 -16.41
N VAL A 29 1.11 -43.30 -16.53
CA VAL A 29 -0.18 -43.51 -15.87
C VAL A 29 0.06 -43.46 -14.36
N ILE A 30 -0.57 -42.52 -13.64
CA ILE A 30 -0.69 -42.59 -12.18
C ILE A 30 -2.14 -42.93 -11.83
N GLU A 31 -2.24 -44.13 -11.28
CA GLU A 31 -3.39 -44.88 -10.85
C GLU A 31 -4.09 -44.20 -9.66
N GLN A 32 -5.39 -43.93 -9.82
CA GLN A 32 -6.28 -43.51 -8.74
C GLN A 32 -6.52 -44.67 -7.78
N GLN A 33 -6.04 -44.56 -6.54
CA GLN A 33 -6.56 -45.38 -5.45
C GLN A 33 -7.46 -44.54 -4.54
N ARG A 34 -8.77 -44.76 -4.71
CA ARG A 34 -9.85 -44.36 -3.80
C ARG A 34 -9.76 -45.21 -2.53
N GLY A 35 -9.52 -44.57 -1.39
CA GLY A 35 -9.72 -45.15 -0.06
C GLY A 35 -10.85 -44.44 0.66
N HIS A 36 -12.00 -45.10 0.73
CA HIS A 36 -13.20 -44.64 1.44
C HIS A 36 -13.11 -44.86 2.96
N THR A 37 -13.89 -44.06 3.69
CA THR A 37 -14.49 -44.29 5.02
C THR A 37 -13.59 -44.28 6.27
N ARG A 38 -13.85 -43.31 7.16
CA ARG A 38 -14.84 -43.50 8.25
C ARG A 38 -15.20 -42.20 8.96
N VAL A 39 -16.51 -41.95 8.96
CA VAL A 39 -17.28 -41.04 9.81
C VAL A 39 -17.12 -41.42 11.28
N ARG A 40 -16.87 -40.44 12.16
CA ARG A 40 -17.29 -40.46 13.57
C ARG A 40 -17.48 -39.02 14.09
N ASP A 41 -18.73 -38.57 14.09
CA ASP A 41 -19.22 -37.68 15.14
C ASP A 41 -19.31 -38.47 16.46
N PRO A 42 -19.16 -37.82 17.62
CA PRO A 42 -20.37 -37.56 18.40
C PRO A 42 -20.43 -36.22 19.14
N ALA A 43 -21.65 -35.70 19.17
CA ALA A 43 -22.26 -34.78 20.12
C ALA A 43 -21.74 -34.88 21.57
N TYR A 44 -21.54 -33.72 22.22
CA TYR A 44 -21.77 -33.46 23.65
C TYR A 44 -22.00 -31.94 23.81
N THR A 45 -23.25 -31.51 23.96
CA THR A 45 -23.94 -31.15 25.21
C THR A 45 -23.74 -29.67 25.58
N ALA A 46 -24.77 -28.88 25.27
CA ALA A 46 -24.97 -27.55 25.80
C ALA A 46 -25.63 -27.68 27.19
N GLU A 47 -24.97 -27.19 28.23
CA GLU A 47 -25.60 -26.97 29.53
C GLU A 47 -26.04 -25.51 29.64
N SER A 48 -27.36 -25.37 29.76
CA SER A 48 -28.05 -24.20 30.24
C SER A 48 -27.84 -24.03 31.74
N VAL A 49 -27.53 -22.81 32.19
CA VAL A 49 -27.77 -22.40 33.58
C VAL A 49 -28.58 -21.10 33.54
N ASN A 50 -29.87 -21.24 33.79
CA ASN A 50 -30.73 -20.20 34.35
C ASN A 50 -30.67 -20.36 35.86
N ASP A 51 -30.47 -19.25 36.57
CA ASP A 51 -30.94 -18.93 37.92
C ASP A 51 -30.31 -17.56 38.24
N GLY A 52 -30.98 -16.52 38.72
CA GLY A 52 -32.28 -16.39 39.35
C GLY A 52 -32.11 -15.30 40.41
N GLN A 53 -32.91 -14.23 40.31
CA GLN A 53 -33.17 -13.22 41.36
C GLN A 53 -31.94 -12.32 41.72
N GLU A 54 -32.07 -11.04 42.05
CA GLU A 54 -32.98 -10.45 43.02
C GLU A 54 -33.10 -8.93 42.81
N MET A 55 -34.27 -8.40 43.16
CA MET A 55 -34.64 -7.00 43.11
C MET A 55 -34.09 -6.24 44.31
N VAL A 56 -33.54 -5.03 44.11
CA VAL A 56 -33.60 -3.97 45.13
C VAL A 56 -33.79 -2.62 44.44
N GLY A 57 -34.99 -2.06 44.58
CA GLY A 57 -35.27 -0.67 44.28
C GLY A 57 -34.73 0.22 45.40
N GLY A 58 -33.90 1.20 45.03
CA GLY A 58 -33.48 2.30 45.91
C GLY A 58 -34.03 3.61 45.38
N GLN A 59 -35.16 4.04 45.95
CA GLN A 59 -35.69 5.39 45.80
C GLN A 59 -34.76 6.37 46.52
N HIS A 60 -34.16 7.32 45.81
CA HIS A 60 -33.58 8.50 46.42
C HIS A 60 -34.57 9.65 46.32
N GLY A 61 -35.17 9.96 47.48
CA GLY A 61 -36.03 11.11 47.68
C GLY A 61 -35.27 12.42 47.48
N ALA A 62 -35.93 13.34 46.79
CA ALA A 62 -35.54 14.72 46.62
C ALA A 62 -36.11 15.54 47.78
N GLU A 63 -35.27 15.95 48.73
CA GLU A 63 -35.54 17.08 49.62
C GLU A 63 -34.22 17.76 50.00
N GLY A 64 -34.17 19.09 49.91
CA GLY A 64 -33.02 19.86 50.38
C GLY A 64 -32.66 21.07 49.53
N ALA A 65 -33.61 21.97 49.31
CA ALA A 65 -33.36 23.30 48.77
C ALA A 65 -32.45 24.09 49.74
N GLY A 66 -31.19 24.28 49.34
CA GLY A 66 -30.22 25.18 49.99
C GLY A 66 -29.86 26.31 49.04
N ASN A 67 -30.58 27.42 49.15
CA ASN A 67 -30.38 28.64 48.38
C ASN A 67 -29.09 29.34 48.85
N LEU A 68 -28.00 29.22 48.09
CA LEU A 68 -26.76 29.97 48.36
C LEU A 68 -26.58 31.06 47.28
N PRO A 69 -26.43 32.34 47.67
CA PRO A 69 -26.36 33.43 46.72
C PRO A 69 -25.07 33.39 45.88
N HIS A 70 -25.28 33.50 44.57
CA HIS A 70 -24.30 33.59 43.51
C HIS A 70 -23.42 34.84 43.71
N GLN A 71 -22.17 34.68 44.15
CA GLN A 71 -21.19 35.76 44.02
C GLN A 71 -20.81 35.90 42.55
N SER A 72 -21.19 37.04 41.98
CA SER A 72 -20.82 37.50 40.65
C SER A 72 -19.30 37.55 40.52
N ARG A 73 -18.74 36.67 39.68
CA ARG A 73 -17.39 36.83 39.14
C ARG A 73 -17.35 38.14 38.36
N GLY A 74 -16.77 39.17 38.96
CA GLY A 74 -16.29 40.33 38.22
C GLY A 74 -15.18 39.85 37.29
N THR A 75 -15.53 39.57 36.03
CA THR A 75 -14.52 39.35 34.99
C THR A 75 -13.87 40.69 34.71
N SER A 76 -12.67 40.88 35.24
CA SER A 76 -11.76 41.95 34.81
C SER A 76 -11.64 41.91 33.29
N ARG A 77 -12.21 42.91 32.61
CA ARG A 77 -11.93 43.19 31.20
C ARG A 77 -10.48 43.63 31.10
N SER A 78 -9.59 42.65 30.92
CA SER A 78 -8.25 42.88 30.39
C SER A 78 -8.41 43.31 28.92
N LEU A 79 -8.41 44.62 28.69
CA LEU A 79 -8.18 45.20 27.37
C LEU A 79 -6.67 45.13 27.10
N CYS A 80 -6.16 43.98 26.68
CA CYS A 80 -4.89 43.93 26.00
C CYS A 80 -5.09 44.53 24.59
N LYS A 81 -4.67 45.79 24.44
CA LYS A 81 -4.35 46.36 23.14
C LYS A 81 -3.21 45.54 22.55
N ASN A 82 -3.47 44.84 21.45
CA ASN A 82 -2.42 44.20 20.66
C ASN A 82 -1.71 45.29 19.86
N ASP A 83 -0.75 45.95 20.49
CA ASP A 83 0.25 46.74 19.79
C ASP A 83 1.26 45.80 19.11
N ALA A 84 1.61 46.17 17.89
CA ALA A 84 2.41 45.42 16.94
C ALA A 84 3.79 45.03 17.51
N GLY A 85 3.95 43.74 17.83
CA GLY A 85 5.21 43.13 18.23
C GLY A 85 5.74 42.20 17.14
N ILE A 86 7.05 42.31 16.90
CA ILE A 86 7.88 41.57 15.95
C ILE A 86 7.85 40.07 16.32
N PHE A 87 6.84 39.36 15.85
CA PHE A 87 6.81 37.90 15.77
C PHE A 87 6.67 37.51 14.31
N PRO A 88 7.39 36.48 13.82
CA PRO A 88 7.21 35.98 12.46
C PRO A 88 5.73 35.66 12.26
N ARG A 89 5.13 36.13 11.15
CA ARG A 89 3.71 35.99 10.82
C ARG A 89 3.26 34.55 11.16
N MET A 90 2.52 34.40 12.26
CA MET A 90 2.12 33.12 12.84
C MET A 90 1.14 32.38 11.91
N ALA A 91 1.09 31.05 12.10
CA ALA A 91 0.11 30.07 11.61
C ALA A 91 -1.06 30.65 10.82
N THR A 92 -1.20 30.20 9.57
CA THR A 92 -2.32 30.47 8.67
C THR A 92 -3.66 30.47 9.45
N ASP A 93 -4.38 31.59 9.45
CA ASP A 93 -5.62 31.73 10.25
C ASP A 93 -6.59 30.60 9.89
N LEU A 94 -7.34 30.10 10.86
CA LEU A 94 -8.38 29.07 10.67
C LEU A 94 -9.28 29.41 9.47
N ARG A 95 -9.59 30.69 9.30
CA ARG A 95 -10.39 31.23 8.19
C ARG A 95 -9.72 31.07 6.82
N GLU A 96 -8.43 31.36 6.73
CA GLU A 96 -7.67 31.22 5.48
C GLU A 96 -7.62 29.75 5.05
N ARG A 97 -7.46 28.82 6.00
CA ARG A 97 -7.53 27.36 5.75
C ARG A 97 -8.91 26.91 5.29
N ILE A 98 -9.99 27.47 5.85
CA ILE A 98 -11.36 27.22 5.37
C ILE A 98 -11.52 27.71 3.93
N GLN A 99 -11.03 28.91 3.60
CA GLN A 99 -11.11 29.47 2.25
C GLN A 99 -10.32 28.66 1.22
N GLU A 100 -9.08 28.28 1.55
CA GLU A 100 -8.25 27.41 0.73
C GLU A 100 -9.00 26.10 0.43
N ARG A 101 -9.59 25.47 1.45
CA ARG A 101 -10.27 24.20 1.28
C ARG A 101 -11.56 24.31 0.48
N LEU A 102 -12.30 25.40 0.64
CA LEU A 102 -13.49 25.68 -0.18
C LEU A 102 -13.13 25.85 -1.66
N LYS A 103 -12.00 26.49 -1.95
CA LYS A 103 -11.47 26.64 -3.31
C LYS A 103 -11.09 25.29 -3.89
N ASP A 104 -10.35 24.46 -3.15
CA ASP A 104 -9.96 23.11 -3.57
C ASP A 104 -11.16 22.22 -3.90
N LEU A 105 -12.23 22.32 -3.11
CA LEU A 105 -13.44 21.51 -3.29
C LEU A 105 -14.46 22.13 -4.24
N SER A 106 -14.23 23.37 -4.71
CA SER A 106 -15.21 24.15 -5.49
C SER A 106 -16.60 24.18 -4.84
N LYS A 107 -16.66 24.20 -3.50
CA LYS A 107 -17.92 24.21 -2.72
C LYS A 107 -18.24 25.63 -2.27
N SER A 108 -19.54 25.94 -2.22
CA SER A 108 -20.00 27.18 -1.58
C SER A 108 -19.91 27.06 -0.05
N MET A 109 -19.67 28.19 0.64
CA MET A 109 -19.68 28.25 2.11
C MET A 109 -20.96 27.68 2.72
N ARG A 110 -22.12 27.95 2.08
CA ARG A 110 -23.41 27.43 2.55
C ARG A 110 -23.49 25.91 2.42
N ALA A 111 -23.07 25.35 1.28
CA ALA A 111 -23.09 23.90 1.06
C ALA A 111 -22.17 23.17 2.06
N ALA A 112 -20.95 23.67 2.26
CA ALA A 112 -20.02 23.08 3.22
C ALA A 112 -20.54 23.14 4.67
N SER A 113 -21.25 24.20 5.04
CA SER A 113 -21.86 24.33 6.38
C SER A 113 -22.95 23.28 6.61
N LEU A 114 -23.83 23.10 5.62
CA LEU A 114 -24.91 22.11 5.67
C LEU A 114 -24.38 20.67 5.70
N ASP A 115 -23.37 20.36 4.89
CA ASP A 115 -22.71 19.04 4.87
C ASP A 115 -22.07 18.69 6.23
N GLY A 116 -21.66 19.70 7.00
CA GLY A 116 -21.12 19.55 8.35
C GLY A 116 -22.18 19.40 9.45
N GLY A 117 -23.47 19.56 9.13
CA GLY A 117 -24.56 19.61 10.10
C GLY A 117 -24.62 20.92 10.89
N LEU A 118 -24.07 22.02 10.34
CA LEU A 118 -24.13 23.36 10.91
C LEU A 118 -25.25 24.18 10.28
N GLY A 119 -25.62 25.29 10.93
CA GLY A 119 -26.56 26.26 10.37
C GLY A 119 -26.05 26.83 9.03
N PRO A 120 -26.93 27.25 8.12
CA PRO A 120 -26.57 27.65 6.76
C PRO A 120 -25.59 28.83 6.67
N ASP A 121 -25.54 29.68 7.69
CA ASP A 121 -24.69 30.87 7.75
C ASP A 121 -23.47 30.71 8.68
N ALA A 122 -23.26 29.54 9.29
CA ALA A 122 -22.22 29.36 10.31
C ALA A 122 -20.80 29.70 9.81
N ILE A 123 -20.44 29.26 8.60
CA ILE A 123 -19.14 29.61 7.98
C ILE A 123 -19.04 31.11 7.70
N ARG A 124 -20.14 31.75 7.28
CA ARG A 124 -20.17 33.19 6.99
C ARG A 124 -20.03 34.03 8.26
N ASP A 125 -20.71 33.65 9.33
CA ASP A 125 -20.62 34.32 10.63
C ASP A 125 -19.23 34.20 11.25
N LEU A 126 -18.58 33.03 11.09
CA LEU A 126 -17.20 32.81 11.49
C LEU A 126 -16.22 33.72 10.73
N MET A 127 -16.45 33.95 9.43
CA MET A 127 -15.65 34.89 8.64
C MET A 127 -15.86 36.34 9.09
N ARG A 128 -17.07 36.70 9.53
CA ARG A 128 -17.41 38.06 9.98
C ARG A 128 -16.86 38.41 11.36
N ARG A 129 -16.55 37.42 12.19
CA ARG A 129 -16.07 37.60 13.57
C ARG A 129 -14.63 37.10 13.73
N PRO A 130 -13.62 37.88 13.30
CA PRO A 130 -12.22 37.44 13.26
C PRO A 130 -11.58 37.22 14.64
N ASN A 131 -12.16 37.79 15.70
CA ASN A 131 -11.66 37.62 17.07
C ASN A 131 -12.41 36.51 17.83
N ASP A 132 -13.41 35.89 17.20
CA ASP A 132 -14.17 34.80 17.81
C ASP A 132 -13.50 33.46 17.45
N SER A 133 -13.24 32.68 18.49
CA SER A 133 -12.59 31.37 18.38
C SER A 133 -13.68 30.30 18.51
N PRO A 134 -13.99 29.55 17.43
CA PRO A 134 -15.05 28.56 17.47
C PRO A 134 -14.70 27.43 18.42
N THR A 135 -15.73 26.81 19.01
CA THR A 135 -15.54 25.63 19.86
C THR A 135 -14.96 24.45 19.06
N MET A 136 -14.25 23.54 19.73
CA MET A 136 -13.71 22.35 19.08
C MET A 136 -14.80 21.52 18.39
N GLU A 137 -15.99 21.42 18.98
CA GLU A 137 -17.16 20.78 18.38
C GLU A 137 -17.58 21.45 17.05
N THR A 138 -17.52 22.79 16.99
CA THR A 138 -17.81 23.54 15.76
C THR A 138 -16.74 23.28 14.71
N ILE A 139 -15.47 23.20 15.09
CA ILE A 139 -14.36 22.87 14.21
C ILE A 139 -14.52 21.44 13.65
N GLU A 140 -14.93 20.47 14.45
CA GLU A 140 -15.17 19.09 14.00
C GLU A 140 -16.31 19.00 12.98
N LYS A 141 -17.40 19.74 13.21
CA LYS A 141 -18.52 19.82 12.25
C LYS A 141 -18.10 20.49 10.94
N LEU A 142 -17.32 21.56 11.01
CA LEU A 142 -16.73 22.21 9.82
C LEU A 142 -15.79 21.25 9.06
N ALA A 143 -14.96 20.53 9.80
CA ALA A 143 -14.00 19.57 9.25
C ALA A 143 -14.71 18.45 8.46
N ARG A 144 -15.85 17.97 8.97
CA ARG A 144 -16.72 17.01 8.27
C ARG A 144 -17.26 17.56 6.95
N GLY A 145 -17.82 18.78 6.95
CA GLY A 145 -18.35 19.39 5.73
C GLY A 145 -17.29 19.74 4.68
N LEU A 146 -16.08 20.05 5.14
CA LEU A 146 -14.90 20.39 4.31
C LEU A 146 -14.02 19.17 3.95
N ASN A 147 -14.44 17.94 4.30
CA ASN A 147 -13.68 16.72 4.09
C ASN A 147 -12.21 16.85 4.53
N THR A 148 -11.97 17.42 5.71
CA THR A 148 -10.63 17.68 6.28
C THR A 148 -10.57 17.25 7.74
N THR A 149 -9.39 17.14 8.34
CA THR A 149 -9.25 16.81 9.76
C THR A 149 -9.40 18.05 10.62
N ALA A 150 -10.03 17.91 11.81
CA ALA A 150 -10.12 19.02 12.76
C ALA A 150 -8.74 19.49 13.24
N ALA A 151 -7.77 18.56 13.31
CA ALA A 151 -6.38 18.85 13.66
C ALA A 151 -5.67 19.72 12.61
N TRP A 152 -5.85 19.43 11.31
CA TRP A 152 -5.31 20.26 10.24
C TRP A 152 -6.01 21.62 10.20
N LEU A 153 -7.33 21.62 10.37
CA LEU A 153 -8.15 22.83 10.33
C LEU A 153 -7.86 23.78 11.49
N ALA A 154 -7.63 23.28 12.71
CA ALA A 154 -7.34 24.11 13.89
C ALA A 154 -5.85 24.43 14.05
N PHE A 155 -4.96 23.46 13.82
CA PHE A 155 -3.54 23.57 14.21
C PHE A 155 -2.55 23.28 13.08
N GLU A 156 -3.02 23.05 11.86
CA GLU A 156 -2.17 22.66 10.71
C GLU A 156 -1.43 21.34 10.97
N ALA A 157 -1.95 20.54 11.91
CA ALA A 157 -1.37 19.27 12.31
C ALA A 157 -2.12 18.11 11.64
N GLY A 158 -1.41 17.26 10.90
CA GLY A 158 -1.96 16.03 10.32
C GLY A 158 -2.52 16.19 8.89
N PRO A 159 -3.14 15.12 8.34
CA PRO A 159 -3.51 15.07 6.93
C PRO A 159 -4.67 16.02 6.59
N LYS A 160 -4.54 16.76 5.49
CA LYS A 160 -5.49 17.77 4.98
C LYS A 160 -6.83 17.19 4.51
N THR A 161 -6.94 15.88 4.26
CA THR A 161 -8.17 15.27 3.73
C THR A 161 -8.65 14.09 4.59
N LEU A 162 -9.94 14.10 4.93
CA LEU A 162 -10.64 12.93 5.47
C LEU A 162 -11.25 12.15 4.30
N ARG A 163 -10.83 10.91 4.07
CA ARG A 163 -11.57 10.02 3.17
C ARG A 163 -12.81 9.46 3.91
N PRO A 164 -13.98 9.38 3.26
CA PRO A 164 -15.13 8.71 3.83
C PRO A 164 -14.79 7.22 3.99
N GLY A 165 -14.63 6.78 5.25
CA GLY A 165 -14.20 5.41 5.59
C GLY A 165 -13.22 5.32 6.76
N GLY A 166 -12.63 6.44 7.21
CA GLY A 166 -11.70 6.46 8.33
C GLY A 166 -12.23 7.27 9.52
N SER A 167 -13.08 6.68 10.36
CA SER A 167 -13.38 7.26 11.67
C SER A 167 -12.08 7.43 12.46
N GLY A 168 -11.81 8.66 12.90
CA GLY A 168 -10.60 9.12 13.56
C GLY A 168 -10.48 8.64 15.00
N LEU A 169 -10.14 7.36 15.16
CA LEU A 169 -9.33 6.87 16.26
C LEU A 169 -8.08 6.27 15.63
N ILE A 170 -6.94 6.95 15.79
CA ILE A 170 -5.63 6.37 15.52
C ILE A 170 -5.40 5.34 16.63
N ASN A 171 -6.03 4.18 16.51
CA ASN A 171 -5.69 3.03 17.33
C ASN A 171 -4.23 2.67 16.98
N ALA A 172 -3.36 2.69 17.99
CA ALA A 172 -1.98 2.19 17.88
C ALA A 172 -1.92 0.75 17.32
N ASN A 173 -3.05 0.04 17.31
CA ASN A 173 -3.25 -1.30 16.76
C ASN A 173 -3.56 -1.35 15.24
N ARG A 174 -3.53 -0.23 14.50
CA ARG A 174 -3.63 -0.19 13.01
C ARG A 174 -2.29 0.04 12.32
N GLN A 175 -1.19 0.04 13.06
CA GLN A 175 0.17 0.18 12.50
C GLN A 175 0.59 -1.06 11.71
N PHE A 176 -0.07 -2.19 11.91
CA PHE A 176 0.18 -3.44 11.21
C PHE A 176 -1.05 -3.87 10.42
N THR A 177 -0.82 -4.52 9.28
CA THR A 177 -1.83 -5.18 8.46
C THR A 177 -1.34 -6.58 8.11
N LEU A 178 -2.27 -7.47 7.75
CA LEU A 178 -1.93 -8.79 7.25
C LEU A 178 -1.52 -8.66 5.79
N ALA A 179 -0.27 -9.01 5.48
CA ALA A 179 0.22 -9.14 4.13
C ALA A 179 0.17 -10.62 3.74
N ARG A 180 -0.48 -10.94 2.61
CA ARG A 180 -0.47 -12.31 2.07
C ARG A 180 0.92 -12.58 1.51
N VAL A 181 1.54 -13.67 1.93
CA VAL A 181 2.77 -14.19 1.34
C VAL A 181 2.39 -14.88 0.04
N ASP A 182 2.89 -14.31 -1.06
CA ASP A 182 2.78 -14.86 -2.39
C ASP A 182 4.03 -15.69 -2.71
N SER A 183 4.06 -16.38 -3.85
CA SER A 183 5.13 -17.29 -4.24
C SER A 183 6.51 -16.63 -4.15
N ALA A 184 7.54 -17.39 -3.78
CA ALA A 184 8.91 -16.88 -3.68
C ALA A 184 9.38 -16.14 -4.95
N VAL A 185 10.18 -15.09 -4.75
CA VAL A 185 10.73 -14.25 -5.81
C VAL A 185 12.17 -14.66 -6.05
N ARG A 186 12.44 -15.22 -7.23
CA ARG A 186 13.73 -15.80 -7.60
C ARG A 186 14.10 -15.38 -9.01
N ALA A 187 15.17 -14.59 -9.13
CA ALA A 187 15.68 -14.18 -10.42
C ALA A 187 16.24 -15.37 -11.22
N GLY A 188 15.94 -15.40 -12.52
CA GLY A 188 16.41 -16.41 -13.48
C GLY A 188 15.68 -17.75 -13.44
N ALA A 189 14.56 -17.87 -12.71
CA ALA A 189 13.85 -19.14 -12.56
C ALA A 189 12.39 -19.05 -13.01
N PHE A 190 12.10 -19.65 -14.16
CA PHE A 190 10.74 -19.79 -14.68
C PHE A 190 10.02 -20.96 -14.01
N LEU A 191 8.92 -20.66 -13.34
CA LEU A 191 8.02 -21.63 -12.74
C LEU A 191 6.77 -21.78 -13.61
N ALA A 192 6.19 -22.97 -13.65
CA ALA A 192 4.88 -23.16 -14.26
C ALA A 192 3.86 -22.25 -13.54
N ALA A 193 3.06 -21.51 -14.31
CA ALA A 193 1.97 -20.74 -13.73
C ALA A 193 0.99 -21.72 -13.06
N PRO A 194 0.70 -21.57 -11.76
CA PRO A 194 -0.24 -22.44 -11.08
C PRO A 194 -1.60 -22.31 -11.76
N SER A 195 -2.27 -23.44 -11.97
CA SER A 195 -3.54 -23.46 -12.69
C SER A 195 -4.70 -22.90 -11.87
N PHE A 196 -4.61 -22.88 -10.53
CA PHE A 196 -5.59 -22.28 -9.60
C PHE A 196 -4.91 -21.94 -8.26
N ASP A 197 -5.08 -20.72 -7.73
CA ASP A 197 -4.61 -20.28 -6.40
C ASP A 197 -5.75 -20.45 -5.36
N ASP A 198 -6.04 -21.70 -4.94
CA ASP A 198 -7.08 -21.99 -3.94
C ASP A 198 -6.55 -22.13 -2.50
N ASP A 199 -5.23 -22.03 -2.29
CA ASP A 199 -4.69 -22.05 -0.94
C ASP A 199 -4.87 -20.68 -0.26
N LEU A 200 -5.35 -20.71 0.98
CA LEU A 200 -5.29 -19.60 1.94
C LEU A 200 -3.81 -19.37 2.29
N GLY A 201 -3.04 -18.84 1.34
CA GLY A 201 -1.59 -18.66 1.45
C GLY A 201 -1.18 -18.02 2.77
N GLU A 202 0.04 -18.34 3.21
CA GLU A 202 0.63 -17.85 4.45
C GLU A 202 0.42 -16.33 4.59
N VAL A 203 0.06 -15.85 5.77
CA VAL A 203 -0.12 -14.42 6.05
C VAL A 203 0.86 -13.99 7.13
N ILE A 204 1.51 -12.86 6.92
CA ILE A 204 2.42 -12.27 7.90
C ILE A 204 1.90 -10.92 8.37
N SER A 205 2.17 -10.59 9.63
CA SER A 205 1.91 -9.25 10.17
C SER A 205 3.00 -8.30 9.70
N ALA A 206 2.63 -7.25 8.97
CA ALA A 206 3.55 -6.29 8.39
C ALA A 206 3.11 -4.86 8.72
N PRO A 207 4.03 -3.89 8.86
CA PRO A 207 3.66 -2.50 9.03
C PRO A 207 2.84 -1.99 7.85
N ARG A 208 1.76 -1.28 8.16
CA ARG A 208 0.95 -0.61 7.15
C ARG A 208 1.74 0.54 6.54
N ASP A 209 1.72 0.62 5.22
CA ASP A 209 2.39 1.69 4.50
C ASP A 209 1.68 3.04 4.77
N PRO A 210 2.38 4.07 5.25
CA PRO A 210 1.79 5.38 5.53
C PRO A 210 1.52 6.20 4.25
N GLU A 211 2.28 5.96 3.18
CA GLU A 211 2.15 6.65 1.89
C GLU A 211 1.03 6.00 1.04
N TYR A 212 0.92 4.67 1.10
CA TYR A 212 -0.07 3.87 0.38
C TYR A 212 -0.94 3.01 1.31
N PRO A 213 -1.64 3.60 2.30
CA PRO A 213 -2.41 2.84 3.29
C PRO A 213 -3.62 2.10 2.70
N PHE A 214 -4.04 2.47 1.49
CA PHE A 214 -5.17 1.90 0.77
C PHE A 214 -4.79 0.74 -0.14
N ALA A 215 -3.51 0.60 -0.51
CA ALA A 215 -3.06 -0.45 -1.41
C ALA A 215 -2.98 -1.78 -0.67
N ARG A 216 -3.32 -2.88 -1.35
CA ARG A 216 -3.13 -4.22 -0.81
C ARG A 216 -1.65 -4.47 -0.58
N GLN A 217 -1.33 -5.01 0.60
CA GLN A 217 0.02 -5.43 0.93
C GLN A 217 0.23 -6.90 0.59
N ILE A 218 1.32 -7.15 -0.12
CA ILE A 218 1.75 -8.48 -0.53
C ILE A 218 3.17 -8.68 -0.02
N ALA A 219 3.42 -9.83 0.58
CA ALA A 219 4.73 -10.23 1.04
C ALA A 219 5.35 -11.24 0.06
N TYR A 220 6.65 -11.13 -0.15
CA TYR A 220 7.39 -12.12 -0.93
C TYR A 220 8.62 -12.56 -0.14
N ARG A 221 8.90 -13.87 -0.16
CA ARG A 221 10.20 -14.40 0.28
C ARG A 221 11.21 -14.25 -0.84
N VAL A 222 12.36 -13.65 -0.53
CA VAL A 222 13.45 -13.45 -1.49
C VAL A 222 14.30 -14.72 -1.58
N GLU A 223 14.53 -15.20 -2.79
CA GLU A 223 15.45 -16.30 -3.08
C GLU A 223 16.56 -15.83 -4.03
N GLY A 224 17.81 -16.06 -3.62
CA GLY A 224 19.01 -15.66 -4.34
C GLY A 224 19.53 -14.25 -4.01
N ASP A 225 20.55 -13.82 -4.74
CA ASP A 225 21.41 -12.67 -4.44
C ASP A 225 21.23 -11.47 -5.40
N SER A 226 20.17 -11.48 -6.22
CA SER A 226 19.94 -10.47 -7.28
C SER A 226 19.80 -9.01 -6.80
N MET A 227 19.56 -8.82 -5.50
CA MET A 227 19.39 -7.50 -4.86
C MET A 227 20.25 -7.33 -3.58
N ASN A 228 21.34 -8.10 -3.45
CA ASN A 228 22.21 -8.06 -2.25
C ASN A 228 23.00 -6.74 -2.08
N GLU A 229 23.07 -5.90 -3.11
CA GLU A 229 23.69 -4.55 -3.06
C GLU A 229 22.66 -3.43 -3.15
N ALA A 230 21.37 -3.75 -3.01
CA ALA A 230 20.29 -2.76 -3.08
C ALA A 230 20.48 -1.61 -2.05
N LYS A 231 19.99 -0.43 -2.41
CA LYS A 231 19.95 0.76 -1.54
C LYS A 231 18.50 1.16 -1.28
N PRO A 232 18.18 1.73 -0.09
CA PRO A 232 19.09 2.13 0.99
C PRO A 232 19.62 0.97 1.85
N ARG A 233 19.03 -0.22 1.74
CA ARG A 233 19.51 -1.44 2.41
C ARG A 233 19.62 -2.61 1.43
N PRO A 234 20.60 -3.51 1.64
CA PRO A 234 20.64 -4.82 0.99
C PRO A 234 19.35 -5.61 1.17
N ILE A 235 18.96 -6.34 0.13
CA ILE A 235 17.91 -7.36 0.18
C ILE A 235 18.60 -8.72 -0.02
N ARG A 236 18.59 -9.53 1.03
CA ARG A 236 19.34 -10.81 1.05
C ARG A 236 18.41 -11.99 0.79
N GLU A 237 19.01 -13.09 0.40
CA GLU A 237 18.31 -14.38 0.36
C GLU A 237 17.71 -14.70 1.73
N GLY A 238 16.45 -15.12 1.74
CA GLY A 238 15.67 -15.41 2.94
C GLY A 238 14.93 -14.22 3.53
N ASP A 239 15.23 -12.98 3.13
CA ASP A 239 14.48 -11.79 3.55
C ASP A 239 13.01 -11.88 3.09
N PHE A 240 12.12 -11.26 3.87
CA PHE A 240 10.76 -10.98 3.42
C PHE A 240 10.66 -9.53 2.97
N ILE A 241 10.19 -9.30 1.75
CA ILE A 241 9.85 -7.95 1.27
C ILE A 241 8.35 -7.73 1.38
N ILE A 242 7.95 -6.58 1.93
CA ILE A 242 6.56 -6.14 1.95
C ILE A 242 6.37 -5.10 0.88
N CYS A 243 5.41 -5.36 0.01
CA CYS A 243 5.15 -4.57 -1.17
C CYS A 243 3.72 -4.06 -1.17
N ALA A 244 3.51 -2.93 -1.84
CA ALA A 244 2.18 -2.43 -2.17
C ALA A 244 1.85 -2.84 -3.62
N ALA A 245 0.67 -3.45 -3.83
CA ALA A 245 0.23 -3.95 -5.13
C ALA A 245 0.17 -2.80 -6.15
N TRP A 246 0.84 -2.97 -7.29
CA TRP A 246 1.07 -1.89 -8.27
C TRP A 246 -0.23 -1.35 -8.87
N GLU A 247 -1.16 -2.25 -9.19
CA GLU A 247 -2.48 -1.91 -9.74
C GLU A 247 -3.33 -1.01 -8.83
N ASP A 248 -3.10 -1.07 -7.51
CA ASP A 248 -3.82 -0.24 -6.55
C ASP A 248 -3.23 1.17 -6.44
N LEU A 249 -1.97 1.39 -6.84
CA LEU A 249 -1.23 2.63 -6.58
C LEU A 249 -1.66 3.80 -7.47
N GLY A 250 -2.00 3.53 -8.73
CA GLY A 250 -2.32 4.58 -9.71
C GLY A 250 -1.18 5.57 -9.96
N ILE A 251 0.08 5.16 -9.75
CA ILE A 251 1.27 5.99 -9.97
C ILE A 251 2.02 5.54 -11.23
N GLU A 252 2.70 6.49 -11.86
CA GLU A 252 3.66 6.17 -12.92
C GLU A 252 4.97 5.61 -12.33
N PRO A 253 5.64 4.67 -13.02
CA PRO A 253 6.98 4.23 -12.67
C PRO A 253 7.95 5.40 -12.51
N ARG A 254 8.84 5.33 -11.51
CA ARG A 254 9.90 6.31 -11.30
C ARG A 254 11.26 5.63 -11.20
N ASP A 255 12.28 6.35 -11.65
CA ASP A 255 13.68 5.92 -11.55
C ASP A 255 14.07 5.64 -10.09
N GLY A 256 14.83 4.55 -9.89
CA GLY A 256 15.32 4.12 -8.58
C GLY A 256 14.31 3.37 -7.70
N GLN A 257 13.04 3.23 -8.12
CA GLN A 257 12.07 2.41 -7.39
C GLN A 257 12.44 0.93 -7.44
N LEU A 258 12.38 0.25 -6.29
CA LEU A 258 12.52 -1.20 -6.21
C LEU A 258 11.15 -1.84 -6.39
N VAL A 259 11.03 -2.74 -7.37
CA VAL A 259 9.76 -3.36 -7.73
C VAL A 259 9.90 -4.86 -7.91
N VAL A 260 8.79 -5.57 -7.70
CA VAL A 260 8.63 -6.97 -8.10
C VAL A 260 8.08 -6.98 -9.52
N VAL A 261 8.84 -7.57 -10.44
CA VAL A 261 8.43 -7.76 -11.84
C VAL A 261 8.09 -9.23 -12.09
N GLN A 262 7.14 -9.45 -12.99
CA GLN A 262 6.83 -10.76 -13.53
C GLN A 262 7.15 -10.79 -15.02
N GLN A 263 7.96 -11.76 -15.43
CA GLN A 263 8.10 -12.14 -16.83
C GLN A 263 7.23 -13.35 -17.11
N THR A 264 6.56 -13.36 -18.25
CA THR A 264 5.85 -14.54 -18.75
C THR A 264 6.35 -14.94 -20.13
N ILE A 265 6.47 -16.24 -20.36
CA ILE A 265 6.92 -16.88 -21.61
C ILE A 265 5.89 -17.95 -21.99
N ASN A 266 5.82 -18.30 -23.28
CA ASN A 266 4.94 -19.35 -23.82
C ASN A 266 3.46 -19.09 -23.47
N ASP A 267 2.97 -17.88 -23.80
CA ASP A 267 1.57 -17.49 -23.59
C ASP A 267 1.11 -17.61 -22.11
N GLY A 268 2.01 -17.29 -21.18
CA GLY A 268 1.72 -17.31 -19.75
C GLY A 268 1.93 -18.65 -19.05
N GLN A 269 2.34 -19.71 -19.78
CA GLN A 269 2.59 -21.03 -19.16
C GLN A 269 3.74 -21.01 -18.16
N LEU A 270 4.78 -20.22 -18.44
CA LEU A 270 5.93 -20.06 -17.58
C LEU A 270 5.99 -18.62 -17.08
N ARG A 271 6.14 -18.45 -15.76
CA ARG A 271 6.31 -17.16 -15.11
C ARG A 271 7.58 -17.13 -14.27
N GLU A 272 8.34 -16.06 -14.39
CA GLU A 272 9.42 -15.72 -13.46
C GLU A 272 9.00 -14.47 -12.68
N ARG A 273 9.24 -14.46 -11.37
CA ARG A 273 9.13 -13.24 -10.55
C ARG A 273 10.51 -12.87 -10.03
N SER A 274 10.92 -11.61 -10.21
CA SER A 274 12.20 -11.09 -9.71
C SER A 274 12.05 -9.70 -9.10
N VAL A 275 12.91 -9.36 -8.13
CA VAL A 275 13.01 -7.99 -7.61
C VAL A 275 14.08 -7.26 -8.40
N LYS A 276 13.79 -6.04 -8.86
CA LYS A 276 14.71 -5.20 -9.64
C LYS A 276 14.52 -3.73 -9.29
N ALA A 277 15.51 -2.91 -9.60
CA ALA A 277 15.37 -1.46 -9.60
C ALA A 277 14.94 -0.95 -10.98
N ILE A 278 13.99 -0.03 -11.01
CA ILE A 278 13.58 0.63 -12.24
C ILE A 278 14.63 1.66 -12.63
N ARG A 279 15.07 1.59 -13.88
CA ARG A 279 15.79 2.66 -14.56
C ARG A 279 14.99 3.11 -15.78
N LEU A 280 14.59 4.39 -15.78
CA LEU A 280 13.81 4.94 -16.88
C LEU A 280 14.72 5.64 -17.89
N MET A 281 14.66 5.20 -19.14
CA MET A 281 15.29 5.85 -20.28
C MET A 281 14.20 6.51 -21.14
N PRO A 282 14.55 7.43 -22.06
CA PRO A 282 13.56 8.11 -22.91
C PRO A 282 12.68 7.15 -23.74
N ASP A 283 13.27 6.04 -24.19
CA ASP A 283 12.74 5.08 -25.17
C ASP A 283 12.43 3.68 -24.58
N GLN A 284 12.94 3.37 -23.39
CA GLN A 284 12.78 2.07 -22.75
C GLN A 284 12.76 2.16 -21.22
N ALA A 285 12.22 1.13 -20.58
CA ALA A 285 12.36 0.90 -19.15
C ALA A 285 13.32 -0.28 -18.94
N GLU A 286 14.32 -0.10 -18.09
CA GLU A 286 15.24 -1.16 -17.69
C GLU A 286 14.97 -1.57 -16.25
N PHE A 287 14.88 -2.88 -15.99
CA PHE A 287 14.79 -3.43 -14.66
C PHE A 287 16.13 -4.06 -14.29
N VAL A 288 16.90 -3.31 -13.50
CA VAL A 288 18.31 -3.58 -13.24
C VAL A 288 18.47 -4.32 -11.92
N PRO A 289 19.20 -5.46 -11.87
CA PRO A 289 19.60 -6.07 -10.61
C PRO A 289 20.60 -5.18 -9.88
N MET A 290 20.54 -5.18 -8.55
CA MET A 290 21.53 -4.54 -7.70
C MET A 290 22.29 -5.63 -6.96
N SER A 291 23.19 -6.31 -7.68
CA SER A 291 23.91 -7.47 -7.18
C SER A 291 25.42 -7.38 -7.42
N SER A 292 26.19 -7.93 -6.49
CA SER A 292 27.63 -8.19 -6.69
C SER A 292 27.90 -9.31 -7.69
N ASN A 293 26.89 -10.12 -8.03
CA ASN A 293 27.03 -11.27 -8.91
C ASN A 293 26.73 -10.89 -10.38
N PRO A 294 27.71 -11.02 -11.29
CA PRO A 294 27.57 -10.59 -12.68
C PRO A 294 26.64 -11.48 -13.51
N ARG A 295 26.17 -12.62 -12.98
CA ARG A 295 25.21 -13.49 -13.68
C ARG A 295 23.81 -12.88 -13.79
N HIS A 296 23.50 -11.87 -12.98
CA HIS A 296 22.20 -11.22 -13.03
C HIS A 296 22.18 -10.17 -14.13
N GLU A 297 21.38 -10.42 -15.16
CA GLU A 297 21.22 -9.49 -16.28
C GLU A 297 20.04 -8.52 -16.05
N PRO A 298 20.14 -7.27 -16.57
CA PRO A 298 19.01 -6.35 -16.65
C PRO A 298 17.94 -6.84 -17.62
N ILE A 299 16.68 -6.49 -17.33
CA ILE A 299 15.54 -6.76 -18.21
C ILE A 299 15.20 -5.45 -18.92
N VAL A 300 15.31 -5.42 -20.25
CA VAL A 300 15.01 -4.22 -21.04
C VAL A 300 13.64 -4.36 -21.67
N VAL A 301 12.75 -3.42 -21.40
CA VAL A 301 11.40 -3.37 -21.95
C VAL A 301 11.29 -2.12 -22.84
N PRO A 302 11.19 -2.30 -24.17
CA PRO A 302 10.94 -1.20 -25.09
C PRO A 302 9.60 -0.53 -24.75
N ARG A 303 9.53 0.80 -24.90
CA ARG A 303 8.28 1.53 -24.71
C ARG A 303 7.24 1.27 -25.82
N ASN A 304 7.67 0.68 -26.94
CA ASN A 304 6.82 0.32 -28.06
C ASN A 304 6.19 -1.07 -27.82
N LEU A 305 4.86 -1.09 -27.75
CA LEU A 305 4.00 -2.15 -27.23
C LEU A 305 3.91 -3.45 -28.08
N GLU A 306 4.98 -3.84 -28.78
CA GLU A 306 5.05 -5.13 -29.47
C GLU A 306 6.39 -5.82 -29.16
N PRO A 307 6.44 -6.67 -28.11
CA PRO A 307 7.64 -7.42 -27.77
C PRO A 307 7.91 -8.47 -28.86
N ASN A 308 8.98 -8.29 -29.64
CA ASN A 308 9.38 -9.17 -30.75
C ASN A 308 9.91 -10.56 -30.31
N ASP A 309 9.80 -10.88 -29.00
CA ASP A 309 10.49 -12.00 -28.35
C ASP A 309 9.52 -12.92 -27.57
N GLY A 310 8.20 -12.68 -27.68
CA GLY A 310 7.16 -13.48 -27.01
C GLY A 310 7.15 -13.37 -25.47
N ARG A 311 7.96 -12.46 -24.91
CA ARG A 311 8.06 -12.18 -23.47
C ARG A 311 7.19 -11.00 -23.10
N LYS A 312 6.37 -11.15 -22.06
CA LYS A 312 5.60 -10.05 -21.45
C LYS A 312 6.14 -9.76 -20.06
N VAL A 313 6.45 -8.50 -19.80
CA VAL A 313 6.96 -8.02 -18.50
C VAL A 313 5.94 -7.10 -17.87
N GLU A 314 5.59 -7.38 -16.62
CA GLU A 314 4.63 -6.58 -15.85
C GLU A 314 5.19 -6.25 -14.47
N ILE A 315 4.87 -5.06 -13.96
CA ILE A 315 5.19 -4.68 -12.57
C ILE A 315 4.04 -5.16 -11.69
N LEU A 316 4.33 -6.03 -10.73
CA LEU A 316 3.33 -6.56 -9.80
C LEU A 316 3.18 -5.68 -8.55
N ALA A 317 4.29 -5.24 -7.97
CA ALA A 317 4.28 -4.54 -6.69
C ALA A 317 5.48 -3.63 -6.47
N LEU A 318 5.30 -2.57 -5.68
CA LEU A 318 6.35 -1.65 -5.23
C LEU A 318 6.90 -2.11 -3.87
N VAL A 319 8.21 -2.29 -3.74
CA VAL A 319 8.85 -2.69 -2.48
C VAL A 319 8.87 -1.51 -1.50
N ARG A 320 8.40 -1.75 -0.27
CA ARG A 320 8.25 -0.71 0.78
C ARG A 320 9.05 -1.01 2.03
N TYR A 321 9.00 -2.26 2.48
CA TYR A 321 9.75 -2.73 3.64
C TYR A 321 10.49 -4.01 3.31
N VAL A 322 11.56 -4.24 4.05
CA VAL A 322 12.32 -5.48 3.98
C VAL A 322 12.51 -5.94 5.43
N PHE A 323 12.20 -7.20 5.71
CA PHE A 323 12.35 -7.83 7.02
C PHE A 323 13.43 -8.88 6.91
N ASP A 324 14.41 -8.76 7.81
CA ASP A 324 15.45 -9.76 7.95
C ASP A 324 14.83 -11.01 8.59
N ASN A 325 15.11 -12.18 8.02
CA ASN A 325 14.69 -13.46 8.57
C ASN A 325 15.86 -14.18 9.28
N GLN A 326 17.04 -13.54 9.39
CA GLN A 326 18.16 -14.08 10.12
C GLN A 326 17.87 -14.08 11.62
N LEU A 327 17.99 -15.26 12.23
CA LEU A 327 17.90 -15.42 13.67
C LEU A 327 19.08 -14.69 14.33
N ILE A 328 18.81 -13.65 15.11
CA ILE A 328 19.83 -13.02 15.95
C ILE A 328 20.23 -14.03 17.03
N ARG A 329 21.50 -14.41 17.06
CA ARG A 329 22.08 -15.27 18.11
C ARG A 329 22.73 -14.43 19.20
#